data_AF-A0A7M7T3S4-F1
#
_entry.id   AF-A0A7M7T3S4-F1
#
_cell.length_a   1.000
_cell.length_b   1.000
_cell.length_c   1.000
_cell.angle_alpha   90.00
_cell.angle_beta   90.00
_cell.angle_gamma   90.00
#
_symmetry.space_group_name_H-M   'P 1'
#
loop_
_entity.id
_entity.type
_entity.pdbx_description
1 polymer ?
#
loop_
_entity_poly.entity_id
_entity_poly.type
_entity_poly.pdbx_seq_one_letter_code
_entity_poly.pdbx_strand_id
1 'polypeptide(L)'
;MNMRGISLHWFIFLQVTLIGQLTCANILDVTCINFNPIYDTSSSASYAAILNGADVTSMVSFQRSVDLDTGDRQSTWCSLGDDEGACGLPQGSTIDVSGRVTFQNTDQDKFGVYGCRAERYNWTTETSTIFIRNDAHFTPDYFTVTVSLDEEVRLVMTPGSSSGTGSLEWILNHEDACLDNLWGPGCQYTCPTCYNGGVCDDVSGRCVCPPGFSGDHCQIGK
;
A
#
# COMPACT_ATOMS: atom_id res chain seq x y z
N MET A 1 -33.60 -47.91 62.77
CA MET A 1 -33.81 -46.87 61.75
C MET A 1 -32.45 -46.39 61.29
N ASN A 2 -32.13 -46.63 60.01
CA ASN A 2 -30.81 -46.46 59.42
C ASN A 2 -30.41 -44.98 59.31
N MET A 3 -29.19 -44.68 59.76
CA MET A 3 -28.45 -43.49 59.35
C MET A 3 -28.09 -43.63 57.87
N ARG A 4 -28.48 -42.67 57.03
CA ARG A 4 -27.94 -42.52 55.67
C ARG A 4 -27.36 -41.12 55.53
N GLY A 5 -26.06 -41.09 55.27
CA GLY A 5 -25.22 -39.90 55.24
C GLY A 5 -25.66 -38.90 54.17
N ILE A 6 -25.61 -37.63 54.55
CA ILE A 6 -25.77 -36.51 53.62
C ILE A 6 -24.40 -36.30 52.99
N SER A 7 -24.28 -36.66 51.70
CA SER A 7 -23.09 -36.42 50.89
C SER A 7 -23.03 -34.95 50.48
N LEU A 8 -22.11 -34.20 51.08
CA LEU A 8 -21.77 -32.83 50.67
C LEU A 8 -20.96 -32.89 49.36
N HIS A 9 -21.64 -32.73 48.23
CA HIS A 9 -20.99 -32.52 46.94
C HIS A 9 -20.43 -31.10 46.88
N TRP A 10 -19.10 -30.99 46.98
CA TRP A 10 -18.39 -29.75 46.68
C TRP A 10 -18.38 -29.54 45.16
N PHE A 11 -19.24 -28.65 44.67
CA PHE A 11 -19.12 -28.16 43.29
C PHE A 11 -17.99 -27.14 43.25
N ILE A 12 -16.82 -27.56 42.77
CA ILE A 12 -15.77 -26.65 42.36
C ILE A 12 -16.26 -25.98 41.07
N PHE A 13 -16.77 -24.76 41.18
CA PHE A 13 -16.94 -23.89 40.01
C PHE A 13 -15.55 -23.48 39.53
N LEU A 14 -14.98 -24.26 38.62
CA LEU A 14 -13.88 -23.77 37.80
C LEU A 14 -14.49 -22.71 36.87
N GLN A 15 -14.42 -21.44 37.28
CA GLN A 15 -14.62 -20.33 36.36
C GLN A 15 -13.50 -20.43 35.32
N VAL A 16 -13.77 -21.16 34.23
CA VAL A 16 -12.99 -21.03 33.00
C VAL A 16 -13.31 -19.63 32.50
N THR A 17 -12.52 -18.66 32.94
CA THR A 17 -12.43 -17.41 32.22
C THR A 17 -11.93 -17.80 30.85
N LEU A 18 -12.83 -17.81 29.87
CA LEU A 18 -12.45 -17.61 28.48
C LEU A 18 -11.78 -16.24 28.48
N ILE A 19 -10.47 -16.22 28.75
CA ILE A 19 -9.59 -15.27 28.11
C ILE A 19 -9.88 -15.56 26.64
N GLY A 20 -10.75 -14.77 26.03
CA GLY A 20 -10.95 -14.80 24.61
C GLY A 20 -9.55 -14.76 24.06
N GLN A 21 -9.08 -15.87 23.50
CA GLN A 21 -7.90 -15.83 22.69
C GLN A 21 -8.28 -14.79 21.63
N LEU A 22 -7.74 -13.59 21.75
CA LEU A 22 -7.42 -12.78 20.59
C LEU A 22 -6.41 -13.63 19.82
N THR A 23 -6.89 -14.72 19.19
CA THR A 23 -6.14 -15.36 18.14
C THR A 23 -6.02 -14.27 17.10
N CYS A 24 -4.79 -13.98 16.68
CA CYS A 24 -4.52 -13.15 15.52
C CYS A 24 -5.04 -13.82 14.22
N ALA A 25 -6.19 -14.50 14.26
CA ALA A 25 -6.75 -15.28 13.17
C ALA A 25 -7.28 -14.41 12.02
N ASN A 26 -7.40 -13.10 12.24
CA ASN A 26 -7.87 -12.11 11.27
C ASN A 26 -6.80 -11.07 10.90
N ILE A 27 -5.55 -11.22 11.35
CA ILE A 27 -4.46 -10.32 10.95
C ILE A 27 -3.82 -10.93 9.70
N LEU A 28 -3.95 -10.23 8.59
CA LEU A 28 -3.29 -10.55 7.34
C LEU A 28 -2.23 -9.48 7.10
N ASP A 29 -0.97 -9.88 7.08
CA ASP A 29 0.17 -8.99 6.88
C ASP A 29 1.10 -9.60 5.84
N VAL A 30 1.26 -8.88 4.73
CA VAL A 30 2.08 -9.29 3.59
C VAL A 30 3.27 -8.36 3.47
N THR A 31 4.44 -8.94 3.33
CA THR A 31 5.67 -8.21 3.02
C THR A 31 6.13 -8.57 1.62
N CYS A 32 6.26 -7.58 0.73
CA CYS A 32 7.01 -7.74 -0.52
C CYS A 32 8.49 -7.60 -0.24
N ILE A 33 9.27 -8.63 -0.55
CA ILE A 33 10.72 -8.58 -0.45
C ILE A 33 11.32 -8.49 -1.84
N ASN A 34 12.09 -7.43 -2.05
CA ASN A 34 12.93 -7.22 -3.21
C ASN A 34 14.35 -6.95 -2.74
N PHE A 35 15.24 -7.93 -2.89
CA PHE A 35 16.61 -7.84 -2.39
C PHE A 35 17.52 -6.98 -3.25
N ASN A 36 17.15 -6.72 -4.51
CA ASN A 36 17.97 -5.95 -5.43
C ASN A 36 17.11 -5.08 -6.35
N PRO A 37 16.61 -3.93 -5.85
CA PRO A 37 15.71 -3.06 -6.61
C PRO A 37 16.41 -2.33 -7.77
N ILE A 38 17.75 -2.22 -7.78
CA ILE A 38 18.53 -1.58 -8.85
C ILE A 38 19.46 -2.62 -9.48
N TYR A 39 19.33 -2.84 -10.79
CA TYR A 39 20.05 -3.92 -11.47
C TYR A 39 20.12 -3.65 -12.99
N ASP A 40 21.01 -4.37 -13.67
CA ASP A 40 21.16 -4.25 -15.12
C ASP A 40 20.14 -5.13 -15.88
N THR A 41 20.00 -4.85 -17.18
CA THR A 41 19.09 -5.60 -18.06
C THR A 41 19.45 -7.08 -18.21
N SER A 42 20.72 -7.45 -18.02
CA SER A 42 21.24 -8.82 -18.17
C SER A 42 21.15 -9.69 -16.90
N SER A 43 20.84 -9.08 -15.76
CA SER A 43 20.82 -9.74 -14.46
C SER A 43 19.47 -10.39 -14.17
N SER A 44 19.48 -11.58 -13.55
CA SER A 44 18.26 -12.15 -12.97
C SER A 44 17.73 -11.26 -11.86
N ALA A 45 16.42 -11.14 -11.77
CA ALA A 45 15.76 -10.46 -10.67
C ALA A 45 14.52 -11.24 -10.23
N SER A 46 14.15 -11.03 -8.97
CA SER A 46 13.02 -11.71 -8.37
C SER A 46 12.53 -10.93 -7.17
N TYR A 47 11.25 -11.04 -6.87
CA TYR A 47 10.67 -10.56 -5.62
C TYR A 47 9.75 -11.65 -5.05
N ALA A 48 9.49 -11.58 -3.75
CA ALA A 48 8.69 -12.59 -3.07
C ALA A 48 7.70 -11.94 -2.09
N ALA A 49 6.55 -12.59 -1.92
CA ALA A 49 5.60 -12.26 -0.87
C ALA A 49 5.84 -13.16 0.34
N ILE A 50 6.00 -12.57 1.52
CA ILE A 50 6.03 -13.30 2.79
C ILE A 50 4.73 -13.01 3.54
N LEU A 51 4.06 -14.07 3.96
CA LEU A 51 2.92 -14.01 4.88
C LEU A 51 3.33 -14.47 6.27
N ASN A 52 3.06 -13.64 7.27
CA ASN A 52 3.23 -14.02 8.66
C ASN A 52 2.06 -14.94 9.10
N GLY A 53 2.29 -16.26 9.15
CA GLY A 53 1.40 -17.22 9.82
C GLY A 53 0.44 -18.04 8.94
N ALA A 54 0.66 -18.15 7.63
CA ALA A 54 -0.16 -18.99 6.73
C ALA A 54 0.62 -19.56 5.53
N ASP A 55 0.02 -20.52 4.83
CA ASP A 55 0.56 -21.10 3.59
C ASP A 55 0.49 -20.07 2.45
N VAL A 56 1.65 -19.62 1.99
CA VAL A 56 1.83 -18.38 1.22
C VAL A 56 1.12 -18.39 -0.14
N THR A 57 1.15 -19.48 -0.89
CA THR A 57 0.82 -19.43 -2.33
C THR A 57 -0.65 -19.50 -2.70
N SER A 58 -1.50 -19.95 -1.78
CA SER A 58 -2.96 -19.94 -2.00
C SER A 58 -3.60 -18.59 -1.65
N MET A 59 -2.87 -17.73 -0.94
CA MET A 59 -3.40 -16.47 -0.40
C MET A 59 -2.73 -15.23 -0.98
N VAL A 60 -1.61 -15.38 -1.71
CA VAL A 60 -0.89 -14.26 -2.33
C VAL A 60 -1.10 -14.20 -3.84
N SER A 61 -1.14 -12.98 -4.33
CA SER A 61 -1.21 -12.64 -5.75
C SER A 61 -0.24 -11.51 -6.05
N PHE A 62 0.17 -11.42 -7.30
CA PHE A 62 1.24 -10.59 -7.80
C PHE A 62 0.78 -9.73 -8.96
N GLN A 63 1.49 -8.65 -9.19
CA GLN A 63 1.14 -7.71 -10.25
C GLN A 63 2.34 -6.85 -10.63
N ARG A 64 2.40 -6.40 -11.90
CA ARG A 64 3.07 -5.14 -12.28
C ARG A 64 2.02 -4.05 -12.46
N SER A 65 2.01 -3.08 -11.55
CA SER A 65 1.02 -2.00 -11.51
C SER A 65 1.37 -0.86 -12.47
N VAL A 66 2.66 -0.64 -12.72
CA VAL A 66 3.19 0.40 -13.61
C VAL A 66 4.42 -0.14 -14.35
N ASP A 67 4.45 0.04 -15.68
CA ASP A 67 5.65 -0.10 -16.51
C ASP A 67 6.41 1.23 -16.53
N LEU A 68 7.71 1.22 -16.18
CA LEU A 68 8.49 2.47 -16.10
C LEU A 68 8.97 2.99 -17.46
N ASP A 69 9.03 2.14 -18.48
CA ASP A 69 9.47 2.56 -19.82
C ASP A 69 8.29 3.12 -20.64
N THR A 70 7.11 2.51 -20.54
CA THR A 70 5.91 2.96 -21.27
C THR A 70 4.98 3.87 -20.46
N GLY A 71 5.03 3.78 -19.13
CA GLY A 71 4.07 4.44 -18.23
C GLY A 71 2.72 3.73 -18.15
N ASP A 72 2.55 2.58 -18.81
CA ASP A 72 1.30 1.83 -18.81
C ASP A 72 0.98 1.33 -17.40
N ARG A 73 -0.32 1.35 -17.07
CA ARG A 73 -0.83 0.92 -15.75
C ARG A 73 -1.69 -0.33 -15.88
N GLN A 74 -1.60 -1.20 -14.87
CA GLN A 74 -2.47 -2.37 -14.74
C GLN A 74 -3.07 -2.45 -13.33
N SER A 75 -4.25 -3.09 -13.23
CA SER A 75 -4.95 -3.39 -11.97
C SER A 75 -5.22 -4.89 -11.77
N THR A 76 -4.83 -5.72 -12.73
CA THR A 76 -5.03 -7.18 -12.70
C THR A 76 -3.92 -7.87 -11.93
N TRP A 77 -4.31 -8.86 -11.10
CA TRP A 77 -3.43 -9.64 -10.26
C TRP A 77 -3.41 -11.10 -10.70
N CYS A 78 -2.26 -11.76 -10.61
CA CYS A 78 -2.07 -13.17 -10.95
C CYS A 78 -1.53 -13.96 -9.76
N SER A 79 -1.90 -15.22 -9.70
CA SER A 79 -1.52 -16.19 -8.67
C SER A 79 -0.74 -17.36 -9.32
N LEU A 80 -0.32 -18.32 -8.51
CA LEU A 80 0.37 -19.51 -9.00
C LEU A 80 -0.45 -20.25 -10.07
N GLY A 81 0.10 -20.36 -11.28
CA GLY A 81 -0.51 -21.06 -12.41
C GLY A 81 -1.35 -20.19 -13.34
N ASP A 82 -1.50 -18.89 -13.05
CA ASP A 82 -2.13 -17.92 -13.95
C ASP A 82 -1.17 -17.49 -15.08
N ASP A 83 -1.73 -17.04 -16.20
CA ASP A 83 -0.96 -16.50 -17.34
C ASP A 83 -0.32 -15.14 -16.97
N GLU A 84 1.01 -15.06 -16.97
CA GLU A 84 1.76 -13.86 -16.52
C GLU A 84 1.42 -12.56 -17.28
N GLY A 85 1.02 -12.68 -18.55
CA GLY A 85 0.69 -11.53 -19.39
C GLY A 85 -0.58 -10.78 -18.94
N ALA A 86 -1.48 -11.44 -18.20
CA ALA A 86 -2.74 -10.82 -17.76
C ALA A 86 -2.53 -9.81 -16.61
N CYS A 87 -1.51 -10.01 -15.77
CA CYS A 87 -1.21 -9.17 -14.61
C CYS A 87 -0.06 -8.18 -14.83
N GLY A 88 0.34 -8.02 -16.10
CA GLY A 88 1.43 -7.13 -16.51
C GLY A 88 2.82 -7.60 -16.10
N LEU A 89 2.98 -8.82 -15.58
CA LEU A 89 4.32 -9.34 -15.32
C LEU A 89 5.07 -9.54 -16.65
N PRO A 90 6.41 -9.35 -16.67
CA PRO A 90 7.23 -9.60 -17.86
C PRO A 90 6.97 -10.99 -18.42
N GLN A 91 6.99 -11.11 -19.75
CA GLN A 91 6.73 -12.38 -20.41
C GLN A 91 7.76 -13.44 -20.01
N GLY A 92 7.32 -14.66 -19.67
CA GLY A 92 8.20 -15.73 -19.20
C GLY A 92 8.56 -15.66 -17.71
N SER A 93 8.01 -14.69 -16.97
CA SER A 93 8.07 -14.66 -15.51
C SER A 93 7.47 -15.93 -14.93
N THR A 94 8.07 -16.44 -13.85
CA THR A 94 7.55 -17.63 -13.16
C THR A 94 7.18 -17.30 -11.73
N ILE A 95 6.03 -17.80 -11.29
CA ILE A 95 5.60 -17.77 -9.88
C ILE A 95 5.80 -19.18 -9.34
N ASP A 96 6.59 -19.33 -8.28
CA ASP A 96 6.83 -20.64 -7.67
C ASP A 96 5.97 -20.88 -6.42
N VAL A 97 6.00 -22.13 -5.94
CA VAL A 97 5.24 -22.59 -4.76
C VAL A 97 5.67 -21.94 -3.45
N SER A 98 6.74 -21.15 -3.44
CA SER A 98 7.18 -20.37 -2.27
C SER A 98 6.64 -18.94 -2.26
N GLY A 99 5.87 -18.53 -3.28
CA GLY A 99 5.38 -17.17 -3.41
C GLY A 99 6.46 -16.21 -3.89
N ARG A 100 7.39 -16.71 -4.73
CA ARG A 100 8.42 -15.92 -5.37
C ARG A 100 8.13 -15.79 -6.86
N VAL A 101 8.26 -14.57 -7.37
CA VAL A 101 8.25 -14.25 -8.79
C VAL A 101 9.69 -14.14 -9.27
N THR A 102 10.06 -14.88 -10.31
CA THR A 102 11.38 -14.82 -10.93
C THR A 102 11.25 -14.37 -12.38
N PHE A 103 12.01 -13.33 -12.74
CA PHE A 103 12.13 -12.84 -14.11
C PHE A 103 13.24 -13.59 -14.84
N GLN A 104 13.11 -13.71 -16.15
CA GLN A 104 14.18 -14.28 -16.98
C GLN A 104 15.28 -13.23 -17.22
N ASN A 105 16.49 -13.72 -17.51
CA ASN A 105 17.68 -12.86 -17.68
C ASN A 105 17.59 -11.89 -18.87
N THR A 106 16.60 -12.08 -19.75
CA THR A 106 16.42 -11.31 -20.99
C THR A 106 15.28 -10.30 -20.95
N ASP A 107 14.56 -10.21 -19.84
CA ASP A 107 13.37 -9.37 -19.71
C ASP A 107 13.83 -7.91 -19.66
N GLN A 108 13.83 -7.22 -20.81
CA GLN A 108 14.17 -5.79 -20.86
C GLN A 108 13.03 -4.92 -20.31
N ASP A 109 11.86 -5.51 -20.10
CA ASP A 109 10.60 -4.91 -19.65
C ASP A 109 10.31 -5.14 -18.15
N LYS A 110 11.31 -5.57 -17.37
CA LYS A 110 11.18 -5.84 -15.93
C LYS A 110 11.25 -4.61 -15.01
N PHE A 111 11.30 -3.41 -15.58
CA PHE A 111 11.37 -2.16 -14.82
C PHE A 111 9.97 -1.60 -14.62
N GLY A 112 9.60 -1.44 -13.35
CA GLY A 112 8.19 -1.28 -13.00
C GLY A 112 7.95 -1.18 -11.51
N VAL A 113 6.72 -0.83 -11.16
CA VAL A 113 6.19 -0.94 -9.81
C VAL A 113 5.42 -2.24 -9.70
N TYR A 114 5.84 -3.10 -8.78
CA TYR A 114 5.28 -4.44 -8.59
C TYR A 114 4.57 -4.54 -7.25
N GLY A 115 3.52 -5.35 -7.19
CA GLY A 115 2.69 -5.52 -6.01
C GLY A 115 2.70 -6.95 -5.50
N CYS A 116 2.59 -7.11 -4.19
CA CYS A 116 2.18 -8.35 -3.54
C CYS A 116 0.90 -8.05 -2.76
N ARG A 117 -0.13 -8.83 -3.04
CA ARG A 117 -1.41 -8.73 -2.38
C ARG A 117 -1.74 -10.05 -1.73
N ALA A 118 -2.12 -10.00 -0.46
CA ALA A 118 -2.69 -11.13 0.22
C ALA A 118 -4.18 -10.92 0.45
N GLU A 119 -4.96 -11.98 0.25
CA GLU A 119 -6.41 -11.96 0.46
C GLU A 119 -6.85 -13.17 1.27
N ARG A 120 -7.64 -12.92 2.32
CA ARG A 120 -8.23 -13.98 3.16
C ARG A 120 -9.61 -13.55 3.65
N TYR A 121 -10.63 -14.31 3.25
CA TYR A 121 -12.05 -13.98 3.50
C TYR A 121 -12.39 -12.59 2.91
N ASN A 122 -12.69 -11.60 3.77
CA ASN A 122 -12.99 -10.22 3.36
C ASN A 122 -11.84 -9.25 3.66
N TRP A 123 -10.65 -9.76 4.00
CA TRP A 123 -9.47 -8.96 4.31
C TRP A 123 -8.50 -9.01 3.14
N THR A 124 -8.08 -7.83 2.69
CA THR A 124 -7.07 -7.66 1.66
C THR A 124 -5.99 -6.74 2.22
N THR A 125 -4.73 -7.14 2.05
CA THR A 125 -3.58 -6.28 2.31
C THR A 125 -2.69 -6.30 1.08
N GLU A 126 -2.13 -5.15 0.74
CA GLU A 126 -1.26 -5.00 -0.42
C GLU A 126 -0.06 -4.15 -0.06
N THR A 127 1.06 -4.44 -0.70
CA THR A 127 2.27 -3.65 -0.60
C THR A 127 2.99 -3.70 -1.93
N SER A 128 3.90 -2.74 -2.15
CA SER A 128 4.55 -2.56 -3.43
C SER A 128 6.06 -2.50 -3.30
N THR A 129 6.74 -2.88 -4.37
CA THR A 129 8.17 -2.73 -4.58
C THR A 129 8.43 -2.18 -5.97
N ILE A 130 9.67 -1.82 -6.25
CA ILE A 130 10.06 -1.19 -7.52
C ILE A 130 11.33 -1.83 -8.05
N PHE A 131 11.41 -1.94 -9.36
CA PHE A 131 12.59 -2.37 -10.09
C PHE A 131 13.03 -1.25 -11.03
N ILE A 132 14.27 -0.79 -10.86
CA ILE A 132 14.85 0.35 -11.56
C ILE A 132 16.13 -0.10 -12.27
N ARG A 133 16.37 0.47 -13.44
CA ARG A 133 17.61 0.29 -14.20
C ARG A 133 18.81 0.83 -13.45
N ASN A 134 19.91 0.09 -13.43
CA ASN A 134 21.17 0.58 -12.87
C ASN A 134 21.84 1.67 -13.71
N ASP A 135 21.49 1.80 -14.98
CA ASP A 135 21.91 2.87 -15.88
C ASP A 135 20.84 3.96 -16.02
N ALA A 136 19.84 3.98 -15.12
CA ALA A 136 18.91 5.09 -15.02
C ALA A 136 19.68 6.40 -14.81
N HIS A 137 19.24 7.44 -15.50
CA HIS A 137 19.85 8.76 -15.41
C HIS A 137 19.70 9.37 -14.01
N PHE A 138 18.69 8.92 -13.25
CA PHE A 138 18.48 9.28 -11.86
C PHE A 138 17.99 8.05 -11.09
N THR A 139 18.46 7.87 -9.86
CA THR A 139 17.97 6.85 -8.93
C THR A 139 17.53 7.50 -7.62
N PRO A 140 16.45 7.02 -6.99
CA PRO A 140 16.01 7.57 -5.71
C PRO A 140 17.01 7.26 -4.61
N ASP A 141 17.19 8.19 -3.67
CA ASP A 141 17.98 7.96 -2.46
C ASP A 141 17.27 6.98 -1.50
N TYR A 142 15.94 6.99 -1.52
CA TYR A 142 15.08 6.11 -0.74
C TYR A 142 13.95 5.54 -1.61
N PHE A 143 13.75 4.22 -1.54
CA PHE A 143 12.66 3.56 -2.28
C PHE A 143 11.30 3.70 -1.60
N THR A 144 11.30 3.91 -0.28
CA THR A 144 10.11 4.12 0.52
C THR A 144 10.36 5.26 1.49
N VAL A 145 9.38 6.16 1.62
CA VAL A 145 9.39 7.24 2.59
C VAL A 145 8.06 7.22 3.32
N THR A 146 8.10 7.21 4.64
CA THR A 146 6.92 7.27 5.50
C THR A 146 6.98 8.57 6.27
N VAL A 147 5.92 9.36 6.19
CA VAL A 147 5.82 10.66 6.85
C VAL A 147 4.52 10.77 7.64
N SER A 148 4.52 11.65 8.63
CA SER A 148 3.32 12.02 9.37
C SER A 148 2.58 13.16 8.67
N LEU A 149 1.31 13.38 9.04
CA LEU A 149 0.59 14.59 8.64
C LEU A 149 1.39 15.82 9.10
N ASP A 150 1.44 16.85 8.24
CA ASP A 150 2.15 18.12 8.45
C ASP A 150 3.69 18.06 8.44
N GLU A 151 4.28 16.93 8.03
CA GLU A 151 5.72 16.83 7.79
C GLU A 151 6.07 17.14 6.32
N GLU A 152 7.10 17.96 6.11
CA GLU A 152 7.65 18.21 4.77
C GLU A 152 8.32 16.94 4.24
N VAL A 153 7.97 16.51 3.02
CA VAL A 153 8.55 15.34 2.39
C VAL A 153 9.55 15.77 1.33
N ARG A 154 10.82 15.39 1.54
CA ARG A 154 11.89 15.61 0.57
C ARG A 154 12.21 14.31 -0.15
N LEU A 155 11.87 14.26 -1.43
CA LEU A 155 12.24 13.16 -2.32
C LEU A 155 13.46 13.56 -3.13
N VAL A 156 14.58 12.87 -2.89
CA VAL A 156 15.85 13.14 -3.56
C VAL A 156 16.12 12.06 -4.61
N MET A 157 16.43 12.52 -5.81
CA MET A 157 16.86 11.69 -6.93
C MET A 157 18.32 12.03 -7.24
N THR A 158 19.20 11.05 -7.07
CA THR A 158 20.62 11.20 -7.33
C THR A 158 20.94 10.86 -8.79
N PRO A 159 21.68 11.72 -9.51
CA PRO A 159 22.11 11.45 -10.88
C PRO A 159 22.98 10.19 -10.95
N GLY A 160 22.75 9.38 -11.96
CA GLY A 160 23.64 8.31 -12.36
C GLY A 160 24.99 8.83 -12.86
N SER A 161 25.94 7.92 -13.07
CA SER A 161 27.30 8.25 -13.52
C SER A 161 27.37 8.88 -14.93
N SER A 162 26.29 8.80 -15.71
CA SER A 162 26.15 9.39 -17.04
C SER A 162 25.54 10.81 -17.03
N SER A 163 24.98 11.28 -15.91
CA SER A 163 24.32 12.58 -15.77
C SER A 163 25.33 13.66 -15.37
N GLY A 164 25.75 14.49 -16.31
CA GLY A 164 26.71 15.57 -16.06
C GLY A 164 26.23 16.74 -15.19
N THR A 165 25.10 16.66 -14.50
CA THR A 165 24.48 17.82 -13.83
C THR A 165 23.61 17.39 -12.65
N GLY A 166 23.97 17.82 -11.42
CA GLY A 166 23.17 18.03 -10.20
C GLY A 166 22.09 17.02 -9.75
N SER A 167 21.94 16.83 -8.44
CA SER A 167 20.77 16.12 -7.87
C SER A 167 19.47 16.85 -8.17
N LEU A 168 18.46 16.09 -8.58
CA LEU A 168 17.09 16.59 -8.71
C LEU A 168 16.39 16.42 -7.36
N GLU A 169 15.82 17.50 -6.87
CA GLU A 169 15.15 17.55 -5.59
C GLU A 169 13.69 17.92 -5.81
N TRP A 170 12.78 17.04 -5.38
CA TRP A 170 11.36 17.31 -5.33
C TRP A 170 10.96 17.52 -3.87
N ILE A 171 10.61 18.75 -3.53
CA ILE A 171 9.98 19.06 -2.26
C ILE A 171 8.48 18.91 -2.49
N LEU A 172 7.90 17.83 -1.97
CA LEU A 172 6.46 17.76 -1.81
C LEU A 172 6.14 18.64 -0.59
N ASN A 173 6.08 19.95 -0.84
CA ASN A 173 5.25 20.79 0.00
C ASN A 173 3.82 20.26 -0.19
N HIS A 174 3.00 20.38 0.84
CA HIS A 174 1.55 20.17 0.79
C HIS A 174 0.83 21.08 -0.28
N GLU A 175 1.54 21.67 -1.23
CA GLU A 175 1.08 22.59 -2.28
C GLU A 175 0.50 21.88 -3.52
N ASP A 176 -0.17 20.74 -3.33
CA ASP A 176 -1.40 20.48 -4.11
C ASP A 176 -2.62 21.13 -3.43
N ALA A 177 -2.44 21.73 -2.25
CA ALA A 177 -3.40 22.62 -1.65
C ALA A 177 -3.54 23.88 -2.51
N CYS A 178 -4.77 24.14 -2.94
CA CYS A 178 -5.06 25.35 -3.68
C CYS A 178 -4.92 26.58 -2.79
N LEU A 179 -4.43 27.69 -3.36
CA LEU A 179 -4.48 29.00 -2.69
C LEU A 179 -5.90 29.27 -2.17
N ASP A 180 -5.99 30.00 -1.06
CA ASP A 180 -7.26 30.35 -0.43
C ASP A 180 -8.31 30.76 -1.47
N ASN A 181 -9.46 30.09 -1.42
CA ASN A 181 -10.61 30.24 -2.32
C ASN A 181 -10.52 29.52 -3.68
N LEU A 182 -9.62 28.57 -3.88
CA LEU A 182 -9.57 27.73 -5.09
C LEU A 182 -9.70 26.25 -4.75
N TRP A 183 -10.16 25.44 -5.71
CA TRP A 183 -10.29 23.98 -5.57
C TRP A 183 -10.21 23.24 -6.92
N GLY A 184 -10.06 21.92 -6.82
CA GLY A 184 -10.07 20.96 -7.92
C GLY A 184 -8.76 20.87 -8.71
N PRO A 185 -8.71 20.02 -9.75
CA PRO A 185 -7.47 19.70 -10.45
C PRO A 185 -6.81 20.96 -11.01
N GLY A 186 -5.58 21.27 -10.57
CA GLY A 186 -4.84 22.47 -10.98
C GLY A 186 -5.43 23.79 -10.49
N CYS A 187 -6.27 23.80 -9.44
CA CYS A 187 -6.82 24.99 -8.78
C CYS A 187 -7.60 25.92 -9.73
N GLN A 188 -8.29 25.33 -10.70
CA GLN A 188 -9.01 26.03 -11.74
C GLN A 188 -10.43 26.47 -11.33
N TYR A 189 -10.95 26.01 -10.19
CA TYR A 189 -12.29 26.34 -9.72
C TYR A 189 -12.24 27.21 -8.48
N THR A 190 -13.18 28.14 -8.35
CA THR A 190 -13.30 28.99 -7.17
C THR A 190 -14.16 28.32 -6.11
N CYS A 191 -13.71 28.37 -4.86
CA CYS A 191 -14.45 27.84 -3.72
C CYS A 191 -15.76 28.58 -3.51
N PRO A 192 -16.83 27.87 -3.10
CA PRO A 192 -18.03 28.54 -2.63
C PRO A 192 -17.77 29.28 -1.33
N THR A 193 -18.56 30.32 -1.05
CA THR A 193 -18.52 31.00 0.25
C THR A 193 -19.02 30.07 1.34
N CYS A 194 -18.18 29.82 2.35
CA CYS A 194 -18.54 29.07 3.56
C CYS A 194 -18.82 30.04 4.71
N TYR A 195 -19.95 29.85 5.40
CA TYR A 195 -20.38 30.70 6.51
C TYR A 195 -19.96 30.12 7.87
N ASN A 196 -20.09 30.92 8.92
CA ASN A 196 -19.87 30.52 10.31
C ASN A 196 -18.49 29.89 10.60
N GLY A 197 -17.46 30.33 9.88
CA GLY A 197 -16.10 29.78 10.04
C GLY A 197 -15.87 28.44 9.34
N GLY A 198 -16.77 28.04 8.43
CA GLY A 198 -16.53 26.90 7.54
C GLY A 198 -15.37 27.16 6.58
N VAL A 199 -14.65 26.10 6.23
CA VAL A 199 -13.49 26.14 5.33
C VAL A 199 -13.83 25.36 4.07
N CYS A 200 -13.45 25.87 2.90
CA CYS A 200 -13.60 25.15 1.65
C CYS A 200 -12.53 24.06 1.55
N ASP A 201 -12.95 22.84 1.25
CA ASP A 201 -12.07 21.72 0.91
C ASP A 201 -11.51 21.90 -0.51
N ASP A 202 -10.19 21.99 -0.64
CA ASP A 202 -9.47 22.25 -1.89
C ASP A 202 -9.54 21.09 -2.90
N VAL A 203 -9.84 19.87 -2.45
CA VAL A 203 -10.03 18.70 -3.31
C VAL A 203 -11.46 18.65 -3.88
N SER A 204 -12.47 18.76 -3.03
CA SER A 204 -13.88 18.52 -3.39
C SER A 204 -14.71 19.78 -3.63
N GLY A 205 -14.20 20.95 -3.24
CA GLY A 205 -14.91 22.24 -3.35
C GLY A 205 -16.09 22.39 -2.39
N ARG A 206 -16.20 21.53 -1.37
CA ARG A 206 -17.30 21.56 -0.39
C ARG A 206 -16.90 22.30 0.88
N CYS A 207 -17.87 22.92 1.56
CA CYS A 207 -17.63 23.53 2.86
C CYS A 207 -17.58 22.49 3.98
N VAL A 208 -16.48 22.48 4.71
CA VAL A 208 -16.31 21.73 5.97
C VAL A 208 -16.80 22.61 7.10
N CYS A 209 -17.87 22.18 7.76
CA CYS A 209 -18.54 22.98 8.79
C CYS A 209 -17.95 22.76 10.18
N PRO A 210 -17.75 23.83 10.96
CA PRO A 210 -17.32 23.70 12.34
C PRO A 210 -18.43 23.06 13.20
N PRO A 211 -18.07 22.49 14.36
CA PRO A 211 -19.04 21.91 15.28
C PRO A 211 -20.17 22.88 15.62
N GLY A 212 -21.41 22.40 15.57
CA GLY A 212 -22.60 23.22 15.78
C GLY A 212 -23.14 23.91 14.52
N PHE A 213 -22.55 23.69 13.34
CA PHE A 213 -23.04 24.21 12.07
C PHE A 213 -23.19 23.11 11.00
N SER A 214 -24.02 23.37 10.00
CA SER A 214 -24.36 22.43 8.92
C SER A 214 -24.98 23.14 7.70
N GLY A 215 -25.30 22.37 6.66
CA GLY A 215 -25.73 22.88 5.35
C GLY A 215 -24.55 22.98 4.38
N ASP A 216 -24.83 23.05 3.07
CA ASP A 216 -23.81 22.99 2.01
C ASP A 216 -22.78 24.12 2.08
N HIS A 217 -23.13 25.24 2.73
CA HIS A 217 -22.27 26.38 2.97
C HIS A 217 -22.11 26.69 4.46
N CYS A 218 -22.42 25.75 5.35
CA CYS A 218 -22.35 25.91 6.81
C CYS A 218 -23.23 27.04 7.37
N GLN A 219 -24.30 27.38 6.66
CA GLN A 219 -25.21 28.49 6.99
C GLN A 219 -26.23 28.16 8.09
N ILE A 220 -26.36 26.89 8.48
CA ILE A 220 -27.38 26.41 9.44
C ILE A 220 -26.71 26.08 10.77
N GLY A 221 -26.98 26.88 11.82
CA GLY A 221 -26.60 26.54 13.20
C GLY A 221 -27.48 25.43 13.78
N LYS A 222 -26.88 24.52 14.56
CA LYS A 222 -27.53 23.42 15.27
C LYS A 222 -27.68 23.74 16.75
#